data_AF-A0A1H3V291-F1
#
_entry.id   AF-A0A1H3V291-F1
#
_cell.length_a   1.000
_cell.length_b   1.000
_cell.length_c   1.000
_cell.angle_alpha   90.00
_cell.angle_beta   90.00
_cell.angle_gamma   90.00
#
_symmetry.space_group_name_H-M   'P 1'
#
loop_
_entity.id
_entity.type
_entity.pdbx_description
1 polymer ?
#
loop_
_entity_poly.entity_id
_entity_poly.type
_entity_poly.pdbx_seq_one_letter_code
_entity_poly.pdbx_strand_id
1 'polypeptide(L)'
;MIGWKKRLLQIIAIIAVVLLLLFYDFKALQKEEEQVKLGAIQNVIELFQLDAIYYSVDSPFDIDLSPSESTKAILARWKAVSEVFPQVSYPKEAIDQEDWVQMEESFKSNLSALEGVVEEMHEKAESVPTDEFPYWLDLGEYILYNYKGGKYMKEVLEEFGIE
;
A
#
# COMPACT_ATOMS: atom_id res chain seq x y z
N MET A 1 -31.53 58.83 3.56
CA MET A 1 -30.88 57.95 2.56
C MET A 1 -29.51 57.36 2.99
N ILE A 2 -28.82 57.91 4.00
CA ILE A 2 -27.45 57.49 4.39
C ILE A 2 -27.41 56.23 5.29
N GLY A 3 -28.48 55.93 6.04
CA GLY A 3 -28.53 54.80 6.98
C GLY A 3 -28.55 53.40 6.32
N TRP A 4 -29.22 53.26 5.17
CA TRP A 4 -29.24 52.01 4.40
C TRP A 4 -27.83 51.64 3.94
N LYS A 5 -27.09 52.59 3.37
CA LYS A 5 -25.76 52.35 2.81
C LYS A 5 -24.77 51.86 3.88
N LYS A 6 -24.85 52.40 5.10
CA LYS A 6 -24.05 51.95 6.24
C LYS A 6 -24.40 50.53 6.69
N ARG A 7 -25.69 50.19 6.74
CA ARG A 7 -26.16 48.82 7.06
C ARG A 7 -25.76 47.81 5.98
N LEU A 8 -25.84 48.20 4.72
CA LEU A 8 -25.42 47.37 3.58
C LEU A 8 -23.90 47.08 3.64
N LEU A 9 -23.09 48.09 3.95
CA LEU A 9 -21.65 47.92 4.16
C LEU A 9 -21.32 46.95 5.29
N GLN A 10 -22.05 47.00 6.41
CA GLN A 10 -21.88 46.04 7.51
C GLN A 10 -22.24 44.61 7.09
N ILE A 11 -23.33 44.43 6.33
CA ILE A 11 -23.73 43.10 5.82
C ILE A 11 -22.65 42.56 4.86
N ILE A 12 -22.14 43.37 3.93
CA ILE A 12 -21.09 42.96 3.01
C ILE A 12 -19.80 42.59 3.77
N ALA A 13 -19.44 43.35 4.80
CA ALA A 13 -18.28 43.03 5.63
C ALA A 13 -18.44 41.69 6.36
N ILE A 14 -19.63 41.40 6.91
CA ILE A 14 -19.91 40.12 7.54
C ILE A 14 -19.83 38.97 6.52
N ILE A 15 -20.41 39.14 5.34
CA ILE A 15 -20.34 38.14 4.27
C ILE A 15 -18.90 37.89 3.85
N ALA A 16 -18.09 38.94 3.70
CA ALA A 16 -16.67 38.81 3.35
C ALA A 16 -15.88 38.04 4.42
N VAL A 17 -16.14 38.31 5.70
CA VAL A 17 -15.51 37.58 6.81
C VAL A 17 -15.92 36.11 6.80
N VAL A 18 -17.21 35.81 6.62
CA VAL A 18 -17.71 34.42 6.54
C VAL A 18 -17.09 33.69 5.35
N LEU A 19 -17.02 34.32 4.17
CA LEU A 19 -16.39 33.72 3.00
C LEU A 19 -14.89 33.47 3.20
N LEU A 20 -14.18 34.37 3.89
CA LEU A 20 -12.77 34.17 4.23
C LEU A 20 -12.57 33.00 5.19
N LEU A 21 -13.43 32.84 6.18
CA LEU A 21 -13.39 31.68 7.10
C LEU A 21 -13.64 30.38 6.33
N LEU A 22 -14.69 30.33 5.50
CA LEU A 22 -14.99 29.16 4.66
C LEU A 22 -13.84 28.82 3.70
N PHE A 23 -13.20 29.84 3.11
CA PHE A 23 -12.04 29.64 2.23
C PHE A 23 -10.84 29.08 2.99
N TYR A 24 -10.59 29.55 4.21
CA TYR A 24 -9.51 29.04 5.06
C TYR A 24 -9.75 27.58 5.46
N ASP A 25 -10.97 27.24 5.90
CA ASP A 25 -11.35 25.87 6.25
C ASP A 25 -11.24 24.93 5.04
N PHE A 26 -11.71 25.37 3.87
CA PHE A 26 -11.58 24.61 2.62
C PHE A 26 -10.11 24.36 2.25
N LYS A 27 -9.24 25.37 2.37
CA LYS A 27 -7.80 25.24 2.12
C LYS A 27 -7.12 24.30 3.13
N ALA A 28 -7.53 24.33 4.39
CA ALA A 28 -7.03 23.41 5.41
C ALA A 28 -7.41 21.95 5.08
N LEU A 29 -8.67 21.71 4.70
CA LEU A 29 -9.16 20.39 4.28
C LEU A 29 -8.42 19.86 3.05
N GLN A 30 -8.21 20.69 2.02
CA GLN A 30 -7.44 20.28 0.83
C GLN A 30 -6.02 19.85 1.19
N LYS A 31 -5.35 20.62 2.05
CA LYS A 31 -3.99 20.31 2.49
C LYS A 31 -3.94 19.01 3.29
N GLU A 32 -4.93 18.75 4.14
CA GLU A 32 -5.03 17.50 4.89
C GLU A 32 -5.23 16.29 3.96
N GLU A 33 -6.18 16.36 3.03
CA GLU A 33 -6.45 15.29 2.06
C GLU A 33 -5.21 14.96 1.22
N GLU A 34 -4.47 15.99 0.81
CA GLU A 34 -3.26 15.83 0.03
C GLU A 34 -2.12 15.19 0.83
N GLN A 35 -1.96 15.55 2.11
CA GLN A 35 -0.97 14.92 2.99
C GLN A 35 -1.30 13.43 3.24
N VAL A 36 -2.58 13.09 3.40
CA VAL A 36 -3.03 11.70 3.51
C VAL A 36 -2.69 10.91 2.25
N LYS A 37 -2.94 11.48 1.06
CA LYS A 37 -2.58 10.85 -0.22
C LYS A 37 -1.08 10.67 -0.36
N LEU A 38 -0.27 11.67 0.00
CA LEU A 38 1.19 11.56 -0.02
C LEU A 38 1.67 10.43 0.91
N GLY A 39 1.13 10.35 2.13
CA GLY A 39 1.47 9.27 3.06
C GLY A 39 1.14 7.88 2.52
N ALA A 40 -0.01 7.73 1.87
CA ALA A 40 -0.38 6.47 1.20
C ALA A 40 0.61 6.13 0.06
N ILE A 41 0.95 7.11 -0.79
CA ILE A 41 1.93 6.91 -1.87
C ILE A 41 3.31 6.54 -1.32
N GLN A 42 3.78 7.20 -0.26
CA GLN A 42 5.06 6.90 0.37
C GLN A 42 5.10 5.47 0.92
N ASN A 43 4.05 5.03 1.61
CA ASN A 43 3.95 3.66 2.10
C ASN A 43 4.05 2.64 0.96
N VAL A 44 3.36 2.91 -0.15
CA VAL A 44 3.36 2.03 -1.32
C VAL A 44 4.74 1.99 -2.00
N ILE A 45 5.41 3.14 -2.13
CA ILE A 45 6.78 3.23 -2.63
C ILE A 45 7.72 2.39 -1.77
N GLU A 46 7.66 2.53 -0.45
CA GLU A 46 8.54 1.81 0.47
C GLU A 46 8.26 0.31 0.49
N LEU A 47 6.99 -0.07 0.55
CA LEU A 47 6.56 -1.47 0.65
C LEU A 47 6.92 -2.27 -0.60
N PHE A 48 6.69 -1.70 -1.79
CA PHE A 48 6.90 -2.38 -3.07
C PHE A 48 8.18 -1.94 -3.79
N GLN A 49 8.99 -1.11 -3.12
CA GLN A 49 10.28 -0.62 -3.58
C GLN A 49 10.19 0.01 -4.98
N LEU A 50 9.17 0.84 -5.20
CA LEU A 50 8.94 1.52 -6.49
C LEU A 50 9.98 2.61 -6.73
N ASP A 51 10.27 2.88 -8.00
CA ASP A 51 10.98 4.09 -8.39
C ASP A 51 9.97 5.24 -8.52
N ALA A 52 10.29 6.40 -7.91
CA ALA A 52 9.42 7.58 -7.91
C ALA A 52 10.14 8.79 -8.52
N ILE A 53 9.50 9.45 -9.49
CA ILE A 53 9.97 10.70 -10.09
C ILE A 53 9.05 11.82 -9.63
N TYR A 54 9.62 12.83 -8.95
CA TYR A 54 8.90 14.01 -8.49
C TYR A 54 9.04 15.14 -9.53
N TYR A 55 7.92 15.51 -10.17
CA TYR A 55 7.86 16.67 -11.06
C TYR A 55 7.58 17.97 -10.29
N SER A 56 6.90 17.88 -9.15
CA SER A 56 6.69 18.99 -8.22
C SER A 56 6.76 18.52 -6.77
N VAL A 57 7.47 19.29 -5.95
CA VAL A 57 7.50 19.14 -4.48
C VAL A 57 6.51 20.09 -3.79
N ASP A 58 5.91 21.01 -4.55
CA ASP A 58 4.88 21.93 -4.09
C ASP A 58 3.49 21.40 -4.46
N SER A 59 2.52 21.60 -3.57
CA SER A 59 1.12 21.20 -3.77
C SER A 59 0.51 21.83 -5.03
N PRO A 60 -0.13 21.05 -5.93
CA PRO A 60 -0.30 19.60 -5.85
C PRO A 60 0.97 18.80 -6.16
N PHE A 61 1.28 17.78 -5.35
CA PHE A 61 2.37 16.86 -5.67
C PHE A 61 2.12 16.18 -7.02
N ASP A 62 3.14 16.16 -7.86
CA ASP A 62 3.13 15.50 -9.17
C ASP A 62 4.23 14.44 -9.15
N ILE A 63 3.82 13.18 -9.06
CA ILE A 63 4.67 12.01 -8.83
C ILE A 63 4.30 10.94 -9.85
N ASP A 64 5.31 10.41 -10.53
CA ASP A 64 5.19 9.27 -11.42
C ASP A 64 5.90 8.06 -10.80
N LEU A 65 5.19 6.94 -10.75
CA LEU A 65 5.60 5.71 -10.06
C LEU A 65 5.84 4.63 -11.09
N SER A 66 7.02 4.02 -11.03
CA SER A 66 7.39 2.96 -11.96
C SER A 66 7.97 1.75 -11.23
N PRO A 67 7.77 0.53 -11.75
CA PRO A 67 8.28 -0.69 -11.12
C PRO A 67 9.81 -0.76 -11.25
N SER A 68 10.48 -0.88 -10.11
CA SER A 68 11.92 -1.16 -10.06
C SER A 68 12.21 -2.65 -10.31
N GLU A 69 13.49 -3.02 -10.41
CA GLU A 69 13.88 -4.44 -10.42
C GLU A 69 13.46 -5.17 -9.14
N SER A 70 13.48 -4.48 -7.99
CA SER A 70 12.97 -5.03 -6.73
C SER A 70 11.46 -5.27 -6.80
N THR A 71 10.69 -4.31 -7.33
CA THR A 71 9.24 -4.48 -7.52
C THR A 71 8.96 -5.70 -8.37
N LYS A 72 9.65 -5.89 -9.49
CA LYS A 72 9.50 -7.07 -10.35
C LYS A 72 9.79 -8.37 -9.59
N ALA A 73 10.82 -8.38 -8.75
CA ALA A 73 11.16 -9.54 -7.93
C ALA A 73 10.08 -9.85 -6.88
N ILE A 74 9.50 -8.81 -6.24
CA ILE A 74 8.35 -8.96 -5.32
C ILE A 74 7.16 -9.57 -6.06
N LEU A 75 6.81 -9.02 -7.23
CA LEU A 75 5.71 -9.50 -8.05
C LEU A 75 5.91 -10.94 -8.51
N ALA A 76 7.15 -11.33 -8.84
CA ALA A 76 7.47 -12.71 -9.21
C ALA A 76 7.25 -13.69 -8.05
N ARG A 77 7.71 -13.34 -6.83
CA ARG A 77 7.51 -14.17 -5.63
C ARG A 77 6.03 -14.29 -5.25
N TRP A 78 5.30 -13.17 -5.27
CA TRP A 78 3.86 -13.19 -5.01
C TRP A 78 3.13 -14.07 -6.03
N LYS A 79 3.48 -13.93 -7.32
CA LYS A 79 2.91 -14.79 -8.36
C LYS A 79 3.19 -16.26 -8.12
N ALA A 80 4.44 -16.63 -7.82
CA ALA A 80 4.81 -18.02 -7.54
C ALA A 80 4.00 -18.60 -6.37
N VAL A 81 3.88 -17.86 -5.26
CA VAL A 81 3.05 -18.28 -4.11
C VAL A 81 1.58 -18.45 -4.52
N SER A 82 1.00 -17.50 -5.27
CA SER A 82 -0.40 -17.57 -5.70
C SER A 82 -0.72 -18.70 -6.70
N GLU A 83 0.27 -19.12 -7.49
CA GLU A 83 0.11 -20.23 -8.44
C GLU A 83 0.08 -21.59 -7.72
N VAL A 84 0.84 -21.72 -6.63
CA VAL A 84 0.84 -22.92 -5.77
C VAL A 84 -0.34 -22.93 -4.81
N PHE A 85 -0.70 -21.77 -4.26
CA PHE A 85 -1.74 -21.60 -3.25
C PHE A 85 -2.82 -20.62 -3.75
N PRO A 86 -3.87 -21.12 -4.45
CA PRO A 86 -4.90 -20.29 -5.05
C PRO A 86 -5.72 -19.44 -4.06
N GLN A 87 -5.64 -19.73 -2.76
CA GLN A 87 -6.23 -18.89 -1.71
C GLN A 87 -5.53 -17.52 -1.58
N VAL A 88 -4.29 -17.39 -2.04
CA VAL A 88 -3.55 -16.12 -2.11
C VAL A 88 -3.83 -15.49 -3.47
N SER A 89 -4.55 -14.37 -3.50
CA SER A 89 -4.89 -13.71 -4.75
C SER A 89 -3.69 -12.97 -5.35
N TYR A 90 -3.47 -13.09 -6.66
CA TYR A 90 -2.51 -12.25 -7.39
C TYR A 90 -3.21 -11.06 -8.04
N PRO A 91 -2.82 -9.81 -7.72
CA PRO A 91 -3.56 -8.61 -8.11
C PRO A 91 -3.23 -8.17 -9.55
N LYS A 92 -3.46 -9.05 -10.52
CA LYS A 92 -3.10 -8.81 -11.92
C LYS A 92 -3.69 -7.52 -12.47
N GLU A 93 -4.96 -7.24 -12.17
CA GLU A 93 -5.64 -6.04 -12.66
C GLU A 93 -4.99 -4.75 -12.14
N ALA A 94 -4.66 -4.70 -10.85
CA ALA A 94 -3.98 -3.55 -10.25
C ALA A 94 -2.59 -3.34 -10.86
N ILE A 95 -1.85 -4.42 -11.13
CA ILE A 95 -0.53 -4.35 -11.77
C ILE A 95 -0.64 -3.85 -13.21
N ASP A 96 -1.57 -4.40 -14.00
CA ASP A 96 -1.77 -4.02 -15.41
C ASP A 96 -2.24 -2.55 -15.55
N GLN A 97 -2.90 -2.01 -14.52
CA GLN A 97 -3.35 -0.62 -14.44
C GLN A 97 -2.37 0.32 -13.73
N GLU A 98 -1.24 -0.20 -13.23
CA GLU A 98 -0.29 0.54 -12.38
C GLU A 98 -0.96 1.20 -11.15
N ASP A 99 -2.04 0.59 -10.65
CA ASP A 99 -2.73 1.02 -9.43
C ASP A 99 -2.05 0.41 -8.20
N TRP A 100 -0.96 1.05 -7.80
CA TRP A 100 -0.12 0.60 -6.69
C TRP A 100 -0.82 0.67 -5.32
N VAL A 101 -1.82 1.54 -5.16
CA VAL A 101 -2.63 1.60 -3.94
C VAL A 101 -3.56 0.39 -3.86
N GLN A 102 -4.23 0.05 -4.96
CA GLN A 102 -5.06 -1.16 -5.03
C GLN A 102 -4.22 -2.44 -4.86
N MET A 103 -2.95 -2.41 -5.31
CA MET A 103 -2.01 -3.50 -5.09
C MET A 103 -1.67 -3.67 -3.60
N GLU A 104 -1.47 -2.58 -2.86
CA GLU A 104 -1.27 -2.60 -1.40
C GLU A 104 -2.48 -3.18 -0.66
N GLU A 105 -3.69 -2.73 -1.02
CA GLU A 105 -4.93 -3.25 -0.45
C GLU A 105 -5.08 -4.75 -0.70
N SER A 106 -4.75 -5.19 -1.92
CA SER A 106 -4.77 -6.61 -2.29
C SER A 106 -3.78 -7.40 -1.44
N PHE A 107 -2.57 -6.88 -1.20
CA PHE A 107 -1.59 -7.53 -0.35
C PHE A 107 -2.08 -7.64 1.10
N LYS A 108 -2.61 -6.54 1.67
CA LYS A 108 -3.20 -6.52 3.01
C LYS A 108 -4.36 -7.51 3.14
N SER A 109 -5.19 -7.64 2.12
CA SER A 109 -6.32 -8.59 2.12
C SER A 109 -5.87 -10.05 2.13
N ASN A 110 -4.68 -10.35 1.60
CA ASN A 110 -4.11 -11.69 1.57
C ASN A 110 -3.40 -12.08 2.87
N LEU A 111 -3.18 -11.18 3.83
CA LEU A 111 -2.38 -11.49 5.03
C LEU A 111 -2.92 -12.71 5.79
N SER A 112 -4.24 -12.79 5.99
CA SER A 112 -4.85 -13.97 6.64
C SER A 112 -4.76 -15.24 5.78
N ALA A 113 -4.80 -15.11 4.44
CA ALA A 113 -4.61 -16.26 3.55
C ALA A 113 -3.16 -16.76 3.59
N LEU A 114 -2.18 -15.85 3.67
CA LEU A 114 -0.76 -16.18 3.80
C LEU A 114 -0.50 -16.90 5.12
N GLU A 115 -1.10 -16.46 6.22
CA GLU A 115 -1.04 -17.19 7.52
C GLU A 115 -1.60 -18.61 7.39
N GLY A 116 -2.75 -18.79 6.74
CA GLY A 116 -3.30 -20.13 6.50
C GLY A 116 -2.43 -21.00 5.59
N VAL A 117 -1.76 -20.41 4.59
CA VAL A 117 -0.80 -21.13 3.75
C VAL A 117 0.42 -21.56 4.56
N VAL A 118 0.91 -20.72 5.48
CA VAL A 118 2.02 -21.07 6.37
C VAL A 118 1.68 -22.31 7.21
N GLU A 119 0.47 -22.35 7.78
CA GLU A 119 -0.02 -23.51 8.52
C GLU A 119 -0.12 -24.75 7.61
N GLU A 120 -0.67 -24.61 6.41
CA GLU A 120 -0.78 -25.69 5.44
C GLU A 120 0.61 -26.24 5.02
N MET A 121 1.57 -25.36 4.76
CA MET A 121 2.95 -25.73 4.42
C MET A 121 3.60 -26.47 5.58
N HIS A 122 3.40 -26.00 6.81
CA HIS A 122 3.93 -26.63 8.01
C HIS A 122 3.39 -28.05 8.23
N GLU A 123 2.09 -28.26 8.05
CA GLU A 123 1.46 -29.58 8.21
C GLU A 123 1.89 -30.59 7.15
N LYS A 124 2.20 -30.12 5.95
CA LYS A 124 2.46 -30.98 4.78
C LYS A 124 3.94 -31.15 4.43
N ALA A 125 4.82 -30.26 4.90
CA ALA A 125 6.24 -30.32 4.61
C ALA A 125 6.90 -31.56 5.24
N GLU A 126 7.49 -32.40 4.41
CA GLU A 126 8.33 -33.52 4.85
C GLU A 126 9.70 -33.03 5.38
N SER A 127 10.15 -31.86 4.93
CA SER A 127 11.41 -31.24 5.36
C SER A 127 11.38 -30.68 6.78
N VAL A 128 10.20 -30.54 7.40
CA VAL A 128 10.03 -29.95 8.74
C VAL A 128 9.67 -31.03 9.77
N PRO A 129 10.40 -31.16 10.88
CA PRO A 129 10.01 -32.06 11.98
C PRO A 129 8.62 -31.72 12.54
N THR A 130 7.84 -32.73 12.96
CA THR A 130 6.45 -32.53 13.42
C THR A 130 6.34 -31.74 14.73
N ASP A 131 7.40 -31.65 15.52
CA ASP A 131 7.46 -30.94 16.81
C ASP A 131 7.94 -29.49 16.70
N GLU A 132 8.33 -29.07 15.51
CA GLU A 132 8.81 -27.74 15.18
C GLU A 132 7.61 -26.82 14.90
N PHE A 133 7.52 -25.62 15.51
CA PHE A 133 6.41 -24.68 15.29
C PHE A 133 6.74 -23.65 14.20
N PRO A 134 5.83 -23.26 13.29
CA PRO A 134 6.11 -22.41 12.12
C PRO A 134 6.37 -20.91 12.42
N TYR A 135 6.99 -20.56 13.56
CA TYR A 135 7.38 -19.18 13.90
C TYR A 135 8.40 -18.55 12.93
N TRP A 136 8.88 -19.31 11.95
CA TRP A 136 9.92 -18.93 10.99
C TRP A 136 9.42 -18.69 9.56
N LEU A 137 8.18 -19.05 9.24
CA LEU A 137 7.64 -18.97 7.89
C LEU A 137 6.74 -17.72 7.81
N ASP A 138 7.29 -16.59 7.37
CA ASP A 138 6.49 -15.42 7.02
C ASP A 138 6.54 -15.26 5.50
N LEU A 139 5.49 -15.75 4.83
CA LEU A 139 5.38 -15.63 3.38
C LEU A 139 5.22 -14.17 2.93
N GLY A 140 4.72 -13.28 3.80
CA GLY A 140 4.67 -11.85 3.55
C GLY A 140 6.08 -11.27 3.48
N GLU A 141 6.94 -11.57 4.46
CA GLU A 141 8.34 -11.14 4.44
C GLU A 141 9.14 -11.79 3.31
N TYR A 142 8.85 -13.04 2.97
CA TYR A 142 9.44 -13.67 1.78
C TYR A 142 9.05 -12.92 0.51
N ILE A 143 7.76 -12.64 0.30
CA ILE A 143 7.29 -11.92 -0.88
C ILE A 143 7.92 -10.53 -0.95
N LEU A 144 7.87 -9.75 0.12
CA LEU A 144 8.34 -8.37 0.14
C LEU A 144 9.87 -8.24 0.13
N TYR A 145 10.57 -9.07 0.89
CA TYR A 145 11.98 -8.87 1.22
C TYR A 145 12.89 -10.03 0.82
N ASN A 146 12.34 -11.10 0.21
CA ASN A 146 13.06 -12.33 -0.06
C ASN A 146 13.70 -12.92 1.21
N TYR A 147 13.06 -12.71 2.36
CA TYR A 147 13.55 -13.20 3.63
C TYR A 147 13.39 -14.72 3.71
N LYS A 148 14.53 -15.43 3.80
CA LYS A 148 14.61 -16.89 3.96
C LYS A 148 15.32 -17.29 5.24
N GLY A 149 15.41 -16.39 6.21
CA GLY A 149 16.16 -16.61 7.46
C GLY A 149 15.51 -17.62 8.41
N GLY A 150 14.29 -18.06 8.09
CA GLY A 150 13.60 -19.09 8.81
C GLY A 150 14.27 -20.46 8.70
N LYS A 151 14.36 -21.17 9.83
CA LYS A 151 14.81 -22.57 9.85
C LYS A 151 13.88 -23.35 8.91
N TYR A 152 14.44 -24.01 7.89
CA TYR A 152 13.70 -24.75 6.85
C TYR A 152 12.97 -23.92 5.77
N MET A 153 12.98 -22.58 5.83
CA MET A 153 12.20 -21.76 4.89
C MET A 153 12.57 -22.06 3.43
N LYS A 154 13.86 -22.19 3.13
CA LYS A 154 14.32 -22.50 1.78
C LYS A 154 13.86 -23.89 1.33
N GLU A 155 14.07 -24.89 2.18
CA GLU A 155 13.71 -26.28 1.90
C GLU A 155 12.21 -26.43 1.65
N VAL A 156 11.38 -25.76 2.46
CA VAL A 156 9.92 -25.77 2.29
C VAL A 156 9.52 -25.05 1.00
N LEU A 157 10.12 -23.89 0.67
CA LEU A 157 9.82 -23.22 -0.61
C LEU A 157 10.14 -24.09 -1.83
N GLU A 158 11.29 -24.78 -1.81
CA GLU A 158 11.70 -25.72 -2.86
C GLU A 158 10.75 -26.94 -2.92
N GLU A 159 10.35 -27.49 -1.76
CA GLU A 159 9.45 -28.66 -1.67
C GLU A 159 8.08 -28.39 -2.30
N PHE A 160 7.55 -27.17 -2.13
CA PHE A 160 6.28 -26.74 -2.70
C PHE A 160 6.42 -26.17 -4.12
N GLY A 161 7.62 -26.12 -4.69
CA GLY A 161 7.88 -25.62 -6.04
C GLY A 161 7.66 -24.11 -6.19
N ILE A 162 7.81 -23.35 -5.11
CA ILE A 162 7.81 -21.88 -5.14
C ILE A 162 9.18 -21.36 -5.61
N GLU A 163 10.25 -22.10 -5.34
CA GLU A 163 11.63 -21.83 -5.79
C GLU A 163 12.28 -22.97 -6.55
#